data_AF-A0A1F4BMM1-F1
#
_entry.id   AF-A0A1F4BMM1-F1
#
_cell.length_a   1.000
_cell.length_b   1.000
_cell.length_c   1.000
_cell.angle_alpha   90.00
_cell.angle_beta   90.00
_cell.angle_gamma   90.00
#
_symmetry.space_group_name_H-M   'P 1'
#
loop_
_entity.id
_entity.type
_entity.pdbx_description
1 polymer ?
#
loop_
_entity_poly.entity_id
_entity_poly.type
_entity_poly.pdbx_seq_one_letter_code
_entity_poly.pdbx_strand_id
1 'polypeptide(L)'
;MARPAANAESLLHYYRHLRRLTGADLVREHETARQAYARSRSDYECVRLAMVLSLPGAAFTDEGRALELLDPVSKNQGGQLQGLAYLLASHLQERRRLDASAQGLQQKLDALKSLERSMIERKR
;
A
#
# COMPACT_ATOMS: atom_id res chain seq x y z
N MET A 1 25.83 -3.35 -17.06
CA MET A 1 25.32 -2.18 -16.32
C MET A 1 23.86 -1.96 -16.72
N ALA A 2 22.88 -2.48 -15.95
CA ALA A 2 21.47 -2.28 -16.25
C ALA A 2 21.13 -0.78 -16.08
N ARG A 3 20.50 -0.19 -17.10
CA ARG A 3 20.13 1.23 -17.11
C ARG A 3 19.15 1.48 -15.95
N PRO A 4 19.31 2.55 -15.14
CA PRO A 4 18.47 2.81 -13.97
C PRO A 4 16.96 2.86 -14.29
N ALA A 5 16.58 3.29 -15.49
CA ALA A 5 15.19 3.29 -15.95
C ALA A 5 14.58 1.88 -16.11
N ALA A 6 15.39 0.88 -16.47
CA ALA A 6 14.89 -0.47 -16.80
C ALA A 6 14.30 -1.18 -15.57
N ASN A 7 14.88 -0.95 -14.38
CA ASN A 7 14.39 -1.55 -13.13
C ASN A 7 13.07 -0.91 -12.68
N ALA A 8 12.96 0.42 -12.76
CA ALA A 8 11.72 1.13 -12.45
C ALA A 8 10.60 0.79 -13.45
N GLU A 9 10.92 0.72 -14.75
CA GLU A 9 10.00 0.33 -15.81
C GLU A 9 9.50 -1.11 -15.62
N SER A 10 10.39 -2.04 -15.28
CA SER A 10 10.02 -3.43 -14.95
C SER A 10 9.04 -3.50 -13.77
N LEU A 11 9.24 -2.69 -12.73
CA LEU A 11 8.33 -2.61 -11.58
C LEU A 11 6.97 -2.00 -11.95
N LEU A 12 6.92 -1.02 -12.86
CA LEU A 12 5.67 -0.46 -13.36
C LEU A 12 4.89 -1.49 -14.21
N HIS A 13 5.57 -2.24 -15.07
CA HIS A 13 4.97 -3.36 -15.79
C HIS A 13 4.45 -4.45 -14.84
N TYR A 14 5.24 -4.76 -13.81
CA TYR A 14 4.85 -5.69 -12.76
C TYR A 14 3.58 -5.24 -12.03
N TYR A 15 3.50 -3.97 -11.63
CA TYR A 15 2.29 -3.43 -11.01
C TYR A 15 1.06 -3.52 -11.92
N ARG A 16 1.23 -3.24 -13.21
CA ARG A 16 0.16 -3.43 -14.20
C ARG A 16 -0.29 -4.89 -14.30
N HIS A 17 0.64 -5.84 -14.22
CA HIS A 17 0.32 -7.26 -14.20
C HIS A 17 -0.44 -7.66 -12.94
N LEU A 18 0.02 -7.24 -11.74
CA LEU A 18 -0.65 -7.48 -10.46
C LEU A 18 -2.12 -7.07 -10.48
N ARG A 19 -2.43 -5.90 -11.05
CA ARG A 19 -3.81 -5.38 -11.16
C ARG A 19 -4.75 -6.26 -11.97
N ARG A 20 -4.23 -7.23 -12.74
CA ARG A 20 -5.02 -8.16 -13.56
C ARG A 20 -5.17 -9.54 -12.91
N LEU A 21 -4.41 -9.82 -11.85
CA LEU A 21 -4.48 -11.08 -11.12
C LEU A 21 -5.67 -11.08 -10.15
N THR A 22 -6.15 -12.27 -9.82
CA THR A 22 -7.30 -12.43 -8.91
C THR A 22 -6.99 -13.44 -7.81
N GLY A 23 -7.53 -13.23 -6.61
CA GLY A 23 -7.62 -14.21 -5.52
C GLY A 23 -6.38 -15.08 -5.31
N ALA A 24 -6.44 -16.33 -5.79
CA ALA A 24 -5.36 -17.31 -5.64
C ALA A 24 -4.05 -16.89 -6.32
N ASP A 25 -4.12 -16.20 -7.46
CA ASP A 25 -2.92 -15.74 -8.19
C ASP A 25 -2.21 -14.63 -7.44
N LEU A 26 -2.99 -13.72 -6.83
CA LEU A 26 -2.47 -12.65 -5.99
C LEU A 26 -1.77 -13.19 -4.74
N VAL A 27 -2.33 -14.22 -4.10
CA VAL A 27 -1.71 -14.86 -2.94
C VAL A 27 -0.41 -15.56 -3.33
N ARG A 28 -0.39 -16.26 -4.48
CA ARG A 28 0.84 -16.89 -5.00
C ARG A 28 1.92 -15.86 -5.29
N GLU A 29 1.54 -14.73 -5.89
CA GLU A 29 2.48 -13.67 -6.22
C GLU A 29 3.01 -12.96 -4.96
N HIS A 30 2.17 -12.79 -3.93
CA HIS A 30 2.60 -12.31 -2.62
C HIS A 30 3.67 -13.21 -1.99
N GLU A 31 3.45 -14.52 -1.93
CA GLU A 31 4.44 -15.45 -1.38
C GLU A 31 5.73 -15.45 -2.22
N THR A 32 5.61 -15.33 -3.55
CA THR A 32 6.76 -15.24 -4.46
C THR A 32 7.58 -13.98 -4.21
N ALA A 33 6.94 -12.82 -4.08
CA ALA A 33 7.59 -11.56 -3.75
C ALA A 33 8.24 -11.60 -2.36
N ARG A 34 7.57 -12.18 -1.38
CA ARG A 34 8.07 -12.36 -0.02
C ARG A 34 9.33 -13.22 0.02
N GLN A 35 9.33 -14.34 -0.69
CA GLN A 35 10.49 -15.24 -0.75
C GLN A 35 11.68 -14.59 -1.46
N ALA A 36 11.46 -13.88 -2.56
CA ALA A 36 12.52 -13.19 -3.27
C ALA A 36 13.15 -12.08 -2.43
N TYR A 37 12.33 -11.30 -1.71
CA TYR A 37 12.80 -10.34 -0.72
C TYR A 37 13.63 -11.00 0.37
N ALA A 38 13.19 -12.14 0.92
CA ALA A 38 13.93 -12.86 1.95
C ALA A 38 15.32 -13.34 1.47
N ARG A 39 15.48 -13.64 0.18
CA ARG A 39 16.75 -14.10 -0.42
C ARG A 39 17.74 -12.96 -0.70
N SER A 40 17.26 -11.85 -1.28
CA SER A 40 18.15 -10.79 -1.79
C SER A 40 18.16 -9.53 -0.94
N ARG A 41 16.99 -9.12 -0.40
CA ARG A 41 16.78 -7.82 0.25
C ARG A 41 17.29 -6.61 -0.56
N SER A 42 17.32 -6.71 -1.89
CA SER A 42 17.68 -5.60 -2.75
C SER A 42 16.57 -4.56 -2.82
N ASP A 43 16.92 -3.31 -3.15
CA ASP A 43 15.96 -2.22 -3.37
C ASP A 43 14.84 -2.62 -4.35
N TYR A 44 15.16 -3.44 -5.37
CA TYR A 44 14.18 -3.95 -6.32
C TYR A 44 13.15 -4.86 -5.65
N GLU A 45 13.59 -5.85 -4.86
CA GLU A 45 12.68 -6.75 -4.17
C GLU A 45 11.92 -6.06 -3.02
N CYS A 46 12.53 -5.05 -2.38
CA CYS A 46 11.85 -4.19 -1.41
C CYS A 46 10.64 -3.50 -2.06
N VAL A 47 10.87 -2.80 -3.17
CA VAL A 47 9.81 -2.07 -3.89
C VAL A 47 8.78 -3.03 -4.47
N ARG A 48 9.22 -4.18 -5.01
CA ARG A 48 8.33 -5.21 -5.56
C ARG A 48 7.37 -5.74 -4.49
N LEU A 49 7.88 -6.11 -3.32
CA LEU A 49 7.05 -6.59 -2.21
C LEU A 49 6.11 -5.48 -1.70
N ALA A 50 6.60 -4.24 -1.57
CA ALA A 50 5.77 -3.11 -1.16
C ALA A 50 4.61 -2.84 -2.15
N MET A 51 4.82 -3.03 -3.46
CA MET A 51 3.75 -2.92 -4.47
C MET A 51 2.67 -3.99 -4.29
N VAL A 52 3.03 -5.21 -3.89
CA VAL A 52 2.05 -6.27 -3.62
C VAL A 52 1.26 -5.96 -2.35
N LEU A 53 1.96 -5.59 -1.26
CA LEU A 53 1.33 -5.27 0.03
C LEU A 53 0.43 -4.03 -0.02
N SER A 54 0.60 -3.16 -1.02
CA SER A 54 -0.22 -1.96 -1.21
C SER A 54 -1.43 -2.14 -2.13
N LEU A 55 -1.67 -3.35 -2.65
CA LEU A 55 -2.86 -3.60 -3.46
C LEU A 55 -4.13 -3.45 -2.61
N PRO A 56 -5.11 -2.62 -3.02
CA PRO A 56 -6.36 -2.49 -2.28
C PRO A 56 -7.22 -3.75 -2.42
N GLY A 57 -7.89 -4.16 -1.35
CA GLY A 57 -8.84 -5.28 -1.35
C GLY A 57 -8.21 -6.67 -1.37
N ALA A 58 -6.89 -6.80 -1.24
CA ALA A 58 -6.25 -8.09 -1.02
C ALA A 58 -6.30 -8.47 0.47
N ALA A 59 -6.41 -9.77 0.77
CA ALA A 59 -6.42 -10.24 2.16
C ALA A 59 -5.09 -10.01 2.90
N PHE A 60 -4.00 -9.81 2.15
CA PHE A 60 -2.65 -9.57 2.64
C PHE A 60 -2.23 -8.10 2.54
N THR A 61 -3.16 -7.18 2.25
CA THR A 61 -2.85 -5.75 2.18
C THR A 61 -2.34 -5.26 3.53
N ASP A 62 -1.14 -4.69 3.54
CA ASP A 62 -0.53 -4.08 4.70
C ASP A 62 0.28 -2.86 4.27
N GLU A 63 -0.37 -1.70 4.28
CA GLU A 63 0.24 -0.43 3.88
C GLU A 63 1.29 0.04 4.88
N GLY A 64 1.15 -0.32 6.16
CA GLY A 64 2.14 -0.01 7.18
C GLY A 64 3.45 -0.70 6.87
N ARG A 65 3.38 -2.02 6.62
CA ARG A 65 4.55 -2.80 6.24
C ARG A 65 5.14 -2.38 4.90
N ALA A 66 4.29 -2.03 3.93
CA ALA A 66 4.76 -1.49 2.65
C ALA A 66 5.58 -0.20 2.85
N LEU A 67 5.13 0.72 3.71
CA LEU A 67 5.86 1.95 4.02
C LEU A 67 7.20 1.68 4.72
N GLU A 68 7.25 0.75 5.67
CA GLU A 68 8.50 0.34 6.33
C GLU A 68 9.54 -0.19 5.34
N LEU A 69 9.10 -0.96 4.34
CA LEU A 69 9.97 -1.51 3.30
C LEU A 69 10.50 -0.41 2.35
N LEU A 70 9.71 0.62 2.09
CA LEU A 70 10.06 1.71 1.19
C LEU A 70 10.92 2.80 1.85
N ASP A 71 10.89 2.93 3.18
CA ASP A 71 11.65 3.93 3.92
C ASP A 71 13.16 3.93 3.58
N PRO A 72 13.90 2.80 3.66
CA PRO A 72 15.32 2.79 3.33
C PRO A 72 15.60 3.10 1.85
N VAL A 73 14.74 2.62 0.93
CA VAL A 73 14.93 2.82 -0.52
C VAL A 73 14.66 4.27 -0.92
N SER A 74 13.64 4.92 -0.33
CA SER A 74 13.29 6.31 -0.61
C SER A 74 14.34 7.30 -0.08
N LYS A 75 15.05 6.93 0.99
CA LYS A 75 16.14 7.73 1.59
C LYS A 75 17.51 7.48 0.95
N ASN A 76 17.65 6.44 0.13
CA ASN A 76 18.90 6.11 -0.55
C ASN A 76 19.19 7.09 -1.71
N GLN A 77 19.86 8.19 -1.40
CA GLN A 77 20.16 9.25 -2.37
C GLN A 77 21.02 8.73 -3.53
N GLY A 78 20.55 8.95 -4.77
CA GLY A 78 21.21 8.43 -5.97
C GLY A 78 20.92 6.95 -6.26
N GLY A 79 20.10 6.31 -5.43
CA GLY A 79 19.58 4.96 -5.68
C GLY A 79 18.67 4.93 -6.90
N GLN A 80 18.80 3.88 -7.72
CA GLN A 80 18.08 3.78 -9.00
C GLN A 80 16.55 3.78 -8.83
N LEU A 81 16.06 3.30 -7.68
CA LEU A 81 14.63 3.19 -7.37
C LEU A 81 14.15 4.24 -6.38
N GLN A 82 15.02 5.17 -5.97
CA GLN A 82 14.72 6.17 -4.96
C GLN A 82 13.46 6.98 -5.31
N GLY A 83 13.40 7.53 -6.53
CA GLY A 83 12.27 8.34 -6.98
C GLY A 83 10.94 7.57 -7.03
N LEU A 84 10.99 6.31 -7.48
CA LEU A 84 9.80 5.45 -7.51
C LEU A 84 9.34 5.08 -6.10
N ALA A 85 10.29 4.73 -5.21
CA ALA A 85 9.99 4.42 -3.82
C ALA A 85 9.40 5.63 -3.08
N TYR A 86 9.94 6.82 -3.31
CA TYR A 86 9.42 8.08 -2.76
C TYR A 86 7.98 8.37 -3.24
N LEU A 87 7.72 8.22 -4.54
CA LEU A 87 6.39 8.40 -5.11
C LEU A 87 5.37 7.41 -4.53
N LEU A 88 5.75 6.13 -4.43
CA LEU A 88 4.88 5.11 -3.88
C LEU A 88 4.60 5.36 -2.38
N ALA A 89 5.64 5.68 -1.60
CA ALA A 89 5.48 5.97 -0.18
C ALA A 89 4.57 7.18 0.07
N SER A 90 4.72 8.26 -0.70
CA SER A 90 3.87 9.45 -0.57
C SER A 90 2.41 9.16 -0.89
N HIS A 91 2.13 8.36 -1.94
CA HIS A 91 0.78 7.93 -2.26
C HIS A 91 0.14 7.04 -1.19
N LEU A 92 0.91 6.13 -0.58
CA LEU A 92 0.39 5.29 0.50
C LEU A 92 0.11 6.09 1.77
N GLN A 93 0.96 7.05 2.11
CA GLN A 93 0.71 7.95 3.23
C GLN A 93 -0.57 8.76 3.04
N GLU A 94 -0.79 9.28 1.83
CA GLU A 94 -2.01 10.05 1.53
C GLU A 94 -3.25 9.16 1.58
N ARG A 95 -3.19 7.93 1.05
CA ARG A 95 -4.31 6.98 1.15
C ARG A 95 -4.69 6.70 2.61
N ARG A 96 -3.71 6.43 3.48
CA ARG A 96 -3.96 6.24 4.92
C ARG A 96 -4.58 7.48 5.58
N ARG A 97 -4.15 8.68 5.19
CA ARG A 97 -4.71 9.94 5.70
C ARG A 97 -6.18 10.08 5.30
N LEU A 98 -6.50 9.76 4.05
CA LEU A 98 -7.87 9.80 3.53
C LEU A 98 -8.75 8.74 4.21
N ASP A 99 -8.25 7.51 4.40
CA ASP A 99 -8.99 6.45 5.08
C ASP A 99 -9.28 6.81 6.55
N ALA A 100 -8.30 7.38 7.26
CA ALA A 100 -8.51 7.87 8.62
C ALA A 100 -9.54 9.00 8.68
N SER A 101 -9.53 9.91 7.70
CA SER A 101 -10.53 10.98 7.59
C SER A 101 -11.94 10.42 7.35
N ALA A 102 -12.07 9.45 6.44
CA ALA A 102 -13.33 8.79 6.14
C ALA A 102 -13.90 8.04 7.36
N GLN A 103 -13.06 7.32 8.09
CA GLN A 103 -13.43 6.64 9.33
C GLN A 103 -13.90 7.65 10.40
N GLY A 104 -13.18 8.77 10.55
CA GLY A 104 -13.58 9.82 11.49
C GLY A 104 -14.91 10.49 11.15
N LEU A 105 -15.21 10.66 9.85
CA LEU A 105 -16.52 11.17 9.40
C LEU A 105 -17.64 10.16 9.66
N GLN A 106 -17.40 8.87 9.42
CA GLN A 106 -18.36 7.80 9.69
C GLN A 106 -18.72 7.74 11.18
N GLN A 107 -17.73 7.81 12.07
CA GLN A 107 -17.94 7.83 13.52
C GLN A 107 -18.79 9.04 13.97
N LYS A 108 -18.53 10.23 13.41
CA LYS A 108 -19.33 11.43 13.71
C LYS A 108 -20.78 11.26 13.26
N LEU A 109 -20.99 10.69 12.08
CA LEU A 109 -22.34 10.41 11.56
C LEU A 109 -23.11 9.44 12.46
N ASP A 110 -22.45 8.36 12.91
CA ASP A 110 -23.07 7.37 13.77
C ASP A 110 -23.39 7.94 15.17
N ALA A 111 -22.53 8.80 15.70
CA ALA A 111 -22.78 9.53 16.94
C ALA A 111 -24.00 10.46 16.82
N LEU A 112 -24.13 11.21 15.72
CA LEU A 112 -25.28 12.07 15.46
C LEU A 112 -26.59 11.26 15.38
N LYS A 113 -26.59 10.14 14.64
CA LYS A 113 -27.76 9.25 14.56
C LYS A 113 -28.15 8.68 15.92
N SER A 114 -27.16 8.32 16.75
CA SER A 114 -27.42 7.83 18.11
C SER A 114 -28.04 8.92 18.99
N LEU A 115 -27.55 10.17 18.88
CA LEU A 115 -28.10 11.31 19.61
C LEU A 115 -29.56 11.57 19.19
N GLU A 116 -29.86 11.59 17.89
CA GLU A 116 -31.21 11.76 17.37
C GLU A 116 -32.18 10.71 17.92
N ARG A 117 -31.81 9.43 17.90
CA ARG A 117 -32.63 8.34 18.47
C ARG A 117 -32.92 8.57 19.95
N SER A 118 -31.90 8.92 20.74
CA SER A 118 -32.06 9.16 22.18
C SER A 118 -32.93 10.39 22.50
N MET A 119 -33.01 11.36 21.59
CA MET A 119 -33.88 12.53 21.72
C MET A 119 -35.32 12.21 21.32
N ILE A 120 -35.53 11.36 20.33
CA ILE A 120 -36.86 10.89 19.92
C ILE A 120 -37.48 10.01 21.01
N GLU A 121 -36.69 9.09 21.58
CA GLU A 121 -37.12 8.23 22.70
C GLU A 121 -37.48 9.03 23.95
N ARG A 122 -36.73 10.09 24.27
CA ARG A 122 -37.03 10.98 25.41
C ARG A 122 -38.28 11.85 25.23
N LYS A 123 -38.76 12.03 24.00
CA LYS A 123 -39.95 12.83 23.68
C LYS A 123 -41.23 12.00 23.57
N ARG A 124 -41.14 10.67 23.66
CA ARG A 124 -42.28 9.75 23.75
C ARG A 124 -42.54 9.39 25.21
#